data_AF-A0A2E1X1J6-F1
#
_entry.id   AF-A0A2E1X1J6-F1
#
_cell.length_a   1.000
_cell.length_b   1.000
_cell.length_c   1.000
_cell.angle_alpha   90.00
_cell.angle_beta   90.00
_cell.angle_gamma   90.00
#
_symmetry.space_group_name_H-M   'P 1'
#
loop_
_entity.id
_entity.type
_entity.pdbx_description
1 polymer ?
#
loop_
_entity_poly.entity_id
_entity_poly.type
_entity_poly.pdbx_seq_one_letter_code
_entity_poly.pdbx_strand_id
1 'polypeptide(L)'
;MTENSDDRLIVPASTIIILFLTLLVVIPVATLRMSRSLASPIAEVITLVEGGGHFRGRWKIDELEYLVGQEHDEAASIDTVAVSVRKTGQTESLASSTRERNGVIETVLFLDPDGDRYSAVIIAIRSVDSSGSLQVLMYNFSQAGDPTSGQWSDLSEIPEHLSVGYIGHDTIERQSEMLVRTFPIYQQKDGSSEPTGQTRSLIWDFHNGRWRPDPRAQR
;
A
#
# COMPACT_ATOMS: atom_id res chain seq x y z
N MET A 1 -66.68 10.24 31.74
CA MET A 1 -65.35 9.60 31.69
C MET A 1 -65.20 8.98 30.31
N THR A 2 -63.99 9.00 29.77
CA THR A 2 -63.52 8.57 28.43
C THR A 2 -63.67 9.59 27.30
N GLU A 3 -62.88 10.66 27.38
CA GLU A 3 -62.41 11.38 26.21
C GLU A 3 -61.32 10.50 25.56
N ASN A 4 -61.62 9.97 24.37
CA ASN A 4 -60.70 9.13 23.61
C ASN A 4 -59.91 10.06 22.70
N SER A 5 -58.76 10.53 23.18
CA SER A 5 -57.80 11.28 22.37
C SER A 5 -57.17 10.33 21.35
N ASP A 6 -57.74 10.30 20.15
CA ASP A 6 -57.19 9.58 18.99
C ASP A 6 -55.93 10.35 18.53
N ASP A 7 -54.82 10.08 19.21
CA ASP A 7 -53.52 10.74 19.08
C ASP A 7 -52.77 10.24 17.82
N ARG A 8 -53.47 10.25 16.69
CA ARG A 8 -52.90 9.87 15.40
C ARG A 8 -52.08 11.04 14.88
N LEU A 9 -50.78 10.82 14.77
CA LEU A 9 -49.85 11.76 14.16
C LEU A 9 -50.29 12.07 12.71
N ILE A 10 -50.98 13.20 12.50
CA ILE A 10 -51.37 13.66 11.17
C ILE A 10 -50.14 14.28 10.53
N VAL A 11 -49.37 13.47 9.82
CA VAL A 11 -48.22 13.96 9.05
C VAL A 11 -48.74 14.63 7.78
N PRO A 12 -48.41 15.91 7.52
CA PRO A 12 -48.79 16.58 6.29
C PRO A 12 -48.26 15.81 5.06
N ALA A 13 -49.09 15.67 4.02
CA ALA A 13 -48.68 15.01 2.78
C ALA A 13 -47.41 15.64 2.16
N SER A 14 -47.21 16.95 2.38
CA SER A 14 -46.00 17.66 2.00
C SER A 14 -44.73 17.13 2.68
N THR A 15 -44.81 16.70 3.95
CA THR A 15 -43.67 16.13 4.68
C THR A 15 -43.27 14.77 4.10
N ILE A 16 -44.26 13.95 3.71
CA ILE A 16 -44.01 12.65 3.07
C ILE A 16 -43.37 12.85 1.69
N ILE A 17 -43.85 13.81 0.90
CA ILE A 17 -43.30 14.12 -0.42
C ILE A 17 -41.88 14.66 -0.33
N ILE A 18 -41.58 15.55 0.63
CA ILE A 18 -40.23 16.08 0.86
C ILE A 18 -39.28 14.95 1.28
N LEU A 19 -39.72 14.04 2.15
CA LEU A 19 -38.90 12.89 2.57
C LEU A 19 -38.59 11.97 1.37
N PHE A 20 -39.59 11.70 0.52
CA PHE A 20 -39.38 10.90 -0.69
C PHE A 20 -38.45 11.59 -1.69
N LEU A 21 -38.63 12.89 -1.95
CA LEU A 21 -37.75 13.64 -2.85
C LEU A 21 -36.33 13.73 -2.33
N THR A 22 -36.14 13.92 -1.02
CA THR A 22 -34.81 13.93 -0.41
C THR A 22 -34.16 12.56 -0.48
N LEU A 23 -34.85 11.45 -0.17
CA LEU A 23 -34.29 10.11 -0.37
C LEU A 23 -33.95 9.85 -1.85
N LEU A 24 -34.84 10.21 -2.77
CA LEU A 24 -34.71 9.91 -4.20
C LEU A 24 -33.63 10.74 -4.90
N VAL A 25 -33.22 11.88 -4.33
CA VAL A 25 -32.10 12.69 -4.84
C VAL A 25 -30.82 12.45 -4.06
N VAL A 26 -30.88 12.51 -2.72
CA VAL A 26 -29.69 12.44 -1.86
C VAL A 26 -29.07 11.05 -1.90
N ILE A 27 -29.86 9.98 -1.88
CA ILE A 27 -29.30 8.62 -1.92
C ILE A 27 -28.55 8.40 -3.24
N PRO A 28 -29.14 8.52 -4.43
CA PRO A 28 -28.40 8.27 -5.66
C PRO A 28 -27.23 9.24 -5.87
N VAL A 29 -27.32 10.51 -5.43
CA VAL A 29 -26.16 11.42 -5.46
C VAL A 29 -25.06 10.97 -4.50
N ALA A 30 -25.40 10.53 -3.30
CA ALA A 30 -24.45 9.99 -2.33
C ALA A 30 -23.85 8.66 -2.83
N THR A 31 -24.66 7.77 -3.41
CA THR A 31 -24.22 6.51 -4.02
C THR A 31 -23.32 6.76 -5.23
N LEU A 32 -23.63 7.75 -6.07
CA LEU A 32 -22.80 8.15 -7.21
C LEU A 32 -21.48 8.80 -6.76
N ARG A 33 -21.50 9.60 -5.69
CA ARG A 33 -20.28 10.13 -5.07
C ARG A 33 -19.43 9.02 -4.46
N MET A 34 -20.04 8.10 -3.72
CA MET A 34 -19.37 6.91 -3.18
C MET A 34 -18.82 6.03 -4.29
N SER A 35 -19.56 5.76 -5.37
CA SER A 35 -19.06 4.94 -6.47
C SER A 35 -17.88 5.59 -7.21
N ARG A 36 -17.86 6.93 -7.27
CA ARG A 36 -16.71 7.68 -7.81
C ARG A 36 -15.53 7.75 -6.85
N SER A 37 -15.73 7.61 -5.54
CA SER A 37 -14.65 7.50 -4.55
C SER A 37 -14.20 6.06 -4.30
N LEU A 38 -14.96 5.05 -4.72
CA LEU A 38 -14.64 3.62 -4.56
C LEU A 38 -13.87 3.04 -5.74
N ALA A 39 -13.75 3.79 -6.84
CA ALA A 39 -12.89 3.42 -7.95
C ALA A 39 -11.54 4.11 -7.76
N SER A 40 -10.61 3.45 -7.07
CA SER A 40 -9.20 3.80 -7.13
C SER A 40 -8.81 4.01 -8.60
N PRO A 41 -8.20 5.13 -8.97
CA PRO A 41 -7.59 5.25 -10.28
C PRO A 41 -6.58 4.13 -10.36
N ILE A 42 -6.74 3.30 -11.38
CA ILE A 42 -5.84 2.20 -11.64
C ILE A 42 -4.50 2.84 -11.97
N ALA A 43 -3.53 2.73 -11.07
CA ALA A 43 -2.17 3.12 -11.34
C ALA A 43 -1.67 2.26 -12.51
N GLU A 44 -1.38 2.90 -13.64
CA GLU A 44 -0.85 2.20 -14.81
C GLU A 44 0.65 1.96 -14.58
N VAL A 45 1.03 0.70 -14.44
CA VAL A 45 2.45 0.30 -14.41
C VAL A 45 3.00 0.49 -15.82
N ILE A 46 3.86 1.48 -16.02
CA ILE A 46 4.37 1.74 -17.36
C ILE A 46 5.63 0.93 -17.66
N THR A 47 6.53 0.81 -16.69
CA THR A 47 7.75 -0.02 -16.85
C THR A 47 8.29 -0.42 -15.48
N LEU A 48 8.64 -1.70 -15.37
CA LEU A 48 9.51 -2.24 -14.33
C LEU A 48 10.75 -2.76 -15.06
N VAL A 49 11.86 -2.03 -14.97
CA VAL A 49 13.12 -2.49 -15.55
C VAL A 49 13.88 -3.24 -14.48
N GLU A 50 13.92 -4.56 -14.63
CA GLU A 50 14.65 -5.50 -13.79
C GLU A 50 15.67 -6.18 -14.70
N GLY A 51 16.85 -5.56 -14.90
CA GLY A 51 17.72 -6.05 -15.99
C GLY A 51 19.06 -5.38 -16.21
N GLY A 52 19.55 -4.54 -15.31
CA GLY A 52 20.91 -4.03 -15.41
C GLY A 52 21.17 -3.01 -14.33
N GLY A 53 21.83 -3.41 -13.24
CA GLY A 53 22.32 -2.55 -12.15
C GLY A 53 21.30 -1.72 -11.36
N HIS A 54 20.15 -1.41 -11.95
CA HIS A 54 19.25 -0.35 -11.54
C HIS A 54 17.83 -0.86 -11.65
N PHE A 55 17.11 -0.77 -10.54
CA PHE A 55 15.67 -0.92 -10.54
C PHE A 55 15.05 0.42 -10.88
N ARG A 56 14.15 0.45 -11.88
CA ARG A 56 13.32 1.63 -12.15
C ARG A 56 11.87 1.24 -12.27
N GLY A 57 11.06 1.76 -11.36
CA GLY A 57 9.61 1.64 -11.40
C GLY A 57 8.98 2.94 -11.87
N ARG A 58 8.03 2.85 -12.81
CA ARG A 58 7.24 3.99 -13.29
C ARG A 58 5.75 3.70 -13.22
N TRP A 59 5.04 4.55 -12.48
CA TRP A 59 3.57 4.53 -12.40
C TRP A 59 3.01 5.84 -12.90
N LYS A 60 1.86 5.78 -13.56
CA LYS A 60 1.11 6.98 -13.96
C LYS A 60 -0.26 6.99 -13.32
N ILE A 61 -0.61 8.15 -12.78
CA ILE A 61 -1.92 8.46 -12.20
C ILE A 61 -2.30 9.84 -12.72
N ASP A 62 -3.39 9.91 -13.47
CA ASP A 62 -3.83 11.13 -14.15
C ASP A 62 -2.71 11.77 -15.01
N GLU A 63 -2.30 12.99 -14.67
CA GLU A 63 -1.24 13.75 -15.35
C GLU A 63 0.15 13.57 -14.70
N LEU A 64 0.27 12.79 -13.62
CA LEU A 64 1.50 12.63 -12.88
C LEU A 64 2.16 11.27 -13.15
N GLU A 65 3.48 11.29 -13.21
CA GLU A 65 4.33 10.10 -13.23
C GLU A 65 5.13 10.03 -11.93
N TYR A 66 5.05 8.87 -11.28
CA TYR A 66 5.83 8.51 -10.11
C TYR A 66 6.98 7.60 -10.54
N LEU A 67 8.19 8.01 -10.19
CA LEU A 67 9.42 7.34 -10.56
C LEU A 67 10.13 6.89 -9.30
N VAL A 68 10.47 5.62 -9.25
CA VAL A 68 11.24 5.01 -8.16
C VAL A 68 12.52 4.48 -8.75
N GLY A 69 13.66 4.83 -8.16
CA GLY A 69 14.94 4.35 -8.63
C GLY A 69 16.10 4.76 -7.72
N GLN A 70 17.30 4.38 -8.13
CA GLN A 70 18.53 4.77 -7.47
C GLN A 70 18.97 6.16 -7.97
N GLU A 71 19.56 6.96 -7.10
CA GLU A 71 20.07 8.29 -7.46
C GLU A 71 21.43 8.17 -8.19
N HIS A 72 22.26 7.22 -7.77
CA HIS A 72 23.57 6.96 -8.35
C HIS A 72 23.58 5.62 -9.10
N ASP A 73 24.33 5.58 -10.20
CA ASP A 73 24.47 4.44 -11.10
C ASP A 73 25.42 3.34 -10.54
N GLU A 74 25.56 3.27 -9.21
CA GLU A 74 26.50 2.35 -8.56
C GLU A 74 25.77 1.21 -7.83
N ALA A 75 26.23 -0.02 -8.07
CA ALA A 75 25.79 -1.23 -7.40
C ALA A 75 26.26 -1.31 -5.93
N ALA A 76 26.35 -0.17 -5.25
CA ALA A 76 26.75 -0.09 -3.86
C ALA A 76 25.73 -0.82 -2.98
N SER A 77 26.24 -1.59 -2.02
CA SER A 77 25.44 -2.29 -1.02
C SER A 77 24.71 -1.33 -0.08
N ILE A 78 25.17 -0.08 0.04
CA ILE A 78 24.53 0.98 0.83
C ILE A 78 24.53 2.23 -0.03
N ASP A 79 23.35 2.82 -0.22
CA ASP A 79 23.14 4.00 -1.07
C ASP A 79 21.75 4.61 -0.76
N THR A 80 21.21 5.45 -1.63
CA THR A 80 19.85 5.98 -1.55
C THR A 80 18.91 5.34 -2.56
N VAL A 81 17.63 5.29 -2.20
CA VAL A 81 16.51 5.14 -3.12
C VAL A 81 15.76 6.46 -3.16
N ALA A 82 15.35 6.87 -4.36
CA ALA A 82 14.61 8.09 -4.61
C ALA A 82 13.20 7.76 -5.12
N VAL A 83 12.21 8.49 -4.60
CA VAL A 83 10.86 8.58 -5.15
C VAL A 83 10.68 9.99 -5.67
N SER A 84 10.43 10.13 -6.97
CA SER A 84 10.24 11.41 -7.63
C SER A 84 8.91 11.48 -8.35
N VAL A 85 8.34 12.67 -8.39
CA VAL A 85 7.05 12.96 -9.03
C VAL A 85 7.28 13.98 -10.12
N ARG A 86 6.71 13.77 -11.30
CA ARG A 86 6.78 14.72 -12.42
C ARG A 86 5.48 14.76 -13.20
N LYS A 87 5.27 15.81 -14.01
CA LYS A 87 4.18 15.81 -14.99
C LYS A 87 4.51 14.87 -16.14
N THR A 88 3.50 14.17 -16.64
CA THR A 88 3.61 13.28 -17.79
C THR A 88 4.22 14.02 -18.98
N GLY A 89 5.26 13.45 -19.59
CA GLY A 89 5.96 14.05 -20.72
C GLY A 89 6.96 15.16 -20.37
N GLN A 90 7.12 15.51 -19.09
CA GLN A 90 8.18 16.43 -18.64
C GLN A 90 9.40 15.66 -18.12
N THR A 91 10.57 16.29 -18.23
CA THR A 91 11.83 15.72 -17.73
C THR A 91 12.11 16.12 -16.28
N GLU A 92 11.75 17.35 -15.90
CA GLU A 92 11.98 17.88 -14.56
C GLU A 92 11.01 17.30 -13.54
N SER A 93 11.54 16.96 -12.36
CA SER A 93 10.72 16.48 -11.24
C SER A 93 10.10 17.67 -10.51
N LEU A 94 8.81 17.56 -10.20
CA LEU A 94 8.09 18.48 -9.32
C LEU A 94 8.55 18.32 -7.87
N ALA A 95 8.84 17.09 -7.46
CA ALA A 95 9.35 16.75 -6.14
C ALA A 95 10.20 15.48 -6.20
N SER A 96 11.10 15.36 -5.24
CA SER A 96 11.90 14.15 -5.02
C SER A 96 12.12 13.97 -3.52
N SER A 97 12.07 12.73 -3.06
CA SER A 97 12.38 12.35 -1.69
C SER A 97 13.28 11.12 -1.71
N THR A 98 14.26 11.10 -0.81
CA THR A 98 15.25 10.02 -0.73
C THR A 98 15.23 9.33 0.62
N ARG A 99 15.65 8.07 0.64
CA ARG A 99 15.83 7.26 1.83
C ARG A 99 17.04 6.35 1.65
N GLU A 100 17.76 6.08 2.74
CA GLU A 100 18.86 5.11 2.72
C GLU A 100 18.33 3.71 2.40
N ARG A 101 19.02 3.03 1.49
CA ARG A 101 18.83 1.61 1.18
C ARG A 101 20.06 0.82 1.63
N ASN A 102 19.82 -0.36 2.19
CA ASN A 102 20.88 -1.34 2.49
C ASN A 102 20.62 -2.60 1.67
N GLY A 103 21.16 -2.60 0.45
CA GLY A 103 21.11 -3.72 -0.48
C GLY A 103 20.55 -3.34 -1.85
N VAL A 104 20.08 -4.34 -2.57
CA VAL A 104 19.62 -4.19 -3.96
C VAL A 104 18.09 -4.12 -3.98
N ILE A 105 17.53 -3.14 -4.69
CA ILE A 105 16.07 -3.07 -4.90
C ILE A 105 15.65 -4.29 -5.71
N GLU A 106 14.83 -5.14 -5.12
CA GLU A 106 14.32 -6.37 -5.72
C GLU A 106 12.92 -6.16 -6.29
N THR A 107 12.09 -5.36 -5.62
CA THR A 107 10.70 -5.20 -6.01
C THR A 107 10.20 -3.82 -5.61
N VAL A 108 9.36 -3.23 -6.46
CA VAL A 108 8.59 -2.03 -6.10
C VAL A 108 7.14 -2.23 -6.48
N LEU A 109 6.27 -1.97 -5.51
CA LEU A 109 4.84 -2.12 -5.62
C LEU A 109 4.18 -0.76 -5.38
N PHE A 110 3.14 -0.48 -6.15
CA PHE A 110 2.23 0.61 -5.84
C PHE A 110 0.95 -0.02 -5.26
N LEU A 111 0.46 0.45 -4.12
CA LEU A 111 -0.76 -0.04 -3.47
C LEU A 111 -1.66 1.13 -3.10
N ASP A 112 -2.98 0.95 -3.20
CA ASP A 112 -4.02 1.89 -2.77
C ASP A 112 -4.95 1.23 -1.73
N PRO A 113 -4.48 1.08 -0.47
CA PRO A 113 -5.16 0.24 0.51
C PRO A 113 -6.47 0.83 1.03
N ASP A 114 -6.66 2.14 0.95
CA ASP A 114 -7.88 2.84 1.39
C ASP A 114 -8.72 3.42 0.23
N GLY A 115 -8.24 3.30 -1.00
CA GLY A 115 -8.99 3.63 -2.21
C GLY A 115 -9.07 5.13 -2.49
N ASP A 116 -8.18 5.91 -1.88
CA ASP A 116 -8.23 7.37 -1.88
C ASP A 116 -7.39 8.02 -2.98
N ARG A 117 -6.80 7.19 -3.85
CA ARG A 117 -5.98 7.51 -5.04
C ARG A 117 -4.51 7.80 -4.77
N TYR A 118 -4.11 8.14 -3.54
CA TYR A 118 -2.74 8.55 -3.22
C TYR A 118 -2.26 7.82 -1.97
N SER A 119 -1.49 6.77 -2.18
CA SER A 119 -1.50 5.74 -1.15
C SER A 119 -0.12 5.28 -0.74
N ALA A 120 0.55 4.42 -1.49
CA ALA A 120 1.88 3.98 -1.08
C ALA A 120 2.69 3.40 -2.24
N VAL A 121 3.95 3.81 -2.31
CA VAL A 121 4.99 3.03 -2.96
C VAL A 121 5.67 2.17 -1.91
N ILE A 122 5.68 0.85 -2.11
CA ILE A 122 6.44 -0.11 -1.33
C ILE A 122 7.67 -0.52 -2.10
N ILE A 123 8.83 -0.49 -1.45
CA ILE A 123 10.14 -0.77 -2.03
C ILE A 123 10.77 -1.88 -1.19
N ALA A 124 10.96 -3.04 -1.79
CA ALA A 124 11.63 -4.19 -1.21
C ALA A 124 13.10 -4.18 -1.63
N ILE A 125 13.99 -4.18 -0.65
CA ILE A 125 15.43 -4.13 -0.83
C ILE A 125 16.02 -5.37 -0.18
N ARG A 126 16.68 -6.21 -0.98
CA ARG A 126 17.37 -7.41 -0.51
C ARG A 126 18.72 -7.06 0.05
N SER A 127 18.98 -7.44 1.31
CA SER A 127 20.33 -7.34 1.89
C SER A 127 21.32 -8.19 1.09
N VAL A 128 22.55 -7.70 0.94
CA VAL A 128 23.66 -8.40 0.26
C VAL A 128 24.36 -9.39 1.22
N ASP A 129 24.03 -9.36 2.51
CA ASP A 129 24.54 -10.33 3.48
C ASP A 129 23.95 -11.73 3.28
N SER A 130 24.49 -12.71 4.01
CA SER A 130 24.05 -14.11 3.92
C SER A 130 22.67 -14.38 4.53
N SER A 131 22.06 -13.41 5.22
CA SER A 131 20.68 -13.57 5.71
C SER A 131 19.69 -13.45 4.56
N GLY A 132 20.02 -12.61 3.56
CA GLY A 132 19.11 -12.28 2.49
C GLY A 132 17.77 -11.78 3.03
N SER A 133 17.73 -11.00 4.11
CA SER A 133 16.50 -10.39 4.61
C SER A 133 16.07 -9.21 3.74
N LEU A 134 14.77 -8.92 3.65
CA LEU A 134 14.28 -7.67 3.07
C LEU A 134 14.27 -6.52 4.08
N GLN A 135 14.85 -5.40 3.65
CA GLN A 135 14.42 -4.08 4.06
C GLN A 135 13.17 -3.70 3.24
N VAL A 136 12.10 -3.29 3.92
CA VAL A 136 10.83 -2.90 3.29
C VAL A 136 10.59 -1.43 3.61
N LEU A 137 10.68 -0.57 2.61
CA LEU A 137 10.42 0.86 2.75
C LEU A 137 9.06 1.20 2.12
N MET A 138 8.33 2.11 2.76
CA MET A 138 7.11 2.69 2.23
C MET A 138 7.28 4.19 2.08
N TYR A 139 6.92 4.73 0.92
CA TYR A 139 6.66 6.14 0.73
C TYR A 139 5.15 6.35 0.61
N ASN A 140 4.56 6.96 1.63
CA ASN A 140 3.13 7.26 1.69
C ASN A 140 2.89 8.69 1.20
N PHE A 141 2.03 8.86 0.19
CA PHE A 141 1.74 10.18 -0.38
C PHE A 141 0.77 10.97 0.51
N SER A 142 0.89 12.30 0.51
CA SER A 142 -0.03 13.13 1.29
C SER A 142 -1.44 13.11 0.70
N GLN A 143 -2.41 12.66 1.48
CA GLN A 143 -3.82 12.55 1.09
C GLN A 143 -4.54 13.92 1.01
N ALA A 144 -3.90 15.02 1.43
CA ALA A 144 -4.50 16.34 1.57
C ALA A 144 -4.40 17.23 0.31
N GLY A 145 -4.46 16.65 -0.89
CA GLY A 145 -4.47 17.40 -2.16
C GLY A 145 -3.10 17.89 -2.64
N ASP A 146 -2.01 17.40 -2.02
CA ASP A 146 -0.65 17.60 -2.50
C ASP A 146 -0.05 16.26 -2.97
N PRO A 147 -0.16 15.93 -4.27
CA PRO A 147 0.34 14.67 -4.82
C PRO A 147 1.87 14.64 -4.94
N THR A 148 2.56 15.69 -4.50
CA THR A 148 4.03 15.84 -4.60
C THR A 148 4.76 15.68 -3.28
N SER A 149 4.04 15.64 -2.16
CA SER A 149 4.61 15.37 -0.83
C SER A 149 4.21 14.01 -0.28
N GLY A 150 4.96 13.54 0.71
CA GLY A 150 4.76 12.25 1.35
C GLY A 150 5.75 12.03 2.48
N GLN A 151 5.65 10.85 3.11
CA GLN A 151 6.51 10.46 4.22
C GLN A 151 7.03 9.04 4.06
N TRP A 152 8.27 8.86 4.47
CA TRP A 152 8.91 7.54 4.54
C TRP A 152 8.51 6.80 5.82
N SER A 153 8.27 5.51 5.69
CA SER A 153 8.10 4.57 6.80
C SER A 153 8.96 3.33 6.53
N ASP A 154 9.50 2.75 7.60
CA ASP A 154 10.23 1.49 7.55
C ASP A 154 9.32 0.37 8.07
N LEU A 155 9.06 -0.61 7.20
CA LEU A 155 8.18 -1.75 7.42
C LEU A 155 9.00 -3.03 7.63
N SER A 156 10.32 -2.93 7.78
CA SER A 156 11.21 -4.10 7.84
C SER A 156 11.01 -4.92 9.12
N GLU A 157 10.60 -4.27 10.22
CA GLU A 157 10.43 -4.92 11.52
C GLU A 157 9.26 -5.90 11.52
N ILE A 158 9.54 -7.17 11.80
CA ILE A 158 8.53 -8.20 12.06
C ILE A 158 8.37 -8.32 13.58
N PRO A 159 7.14 -8.27 14.13
CA PRO A 159 6.90 -8.47 15.56
C PRO A 159 7.56 -9.76 16.07
N GLU A 160 8.19 -9.71 17.26
CA GLU A 160 9.00 -10.82 17.80
C GLU A 160 8.27 -12.18 17.81
N HIS A 161 7.00 -12.19 18.24
CA HIS A 161 6.18 -13.39 18.25
C HIS A 161 5.87 -13.96 16.85
N LEU A 162 6.01 -13.16 15.80
CA LEU A 162 5.84 -13.55 14.39
C LEU A 162 7.17 -13.83 13.68
N SER A 163 8.31 -13.47 14.27
CA SER A 163 9.65 -13.69 13.69
C SER A 163 10.33 -14.96 14.22
N VAL A 164 9.66 -15.78 15.04
CA VAL A 164 10.21 -17.05 15.53
C VAL A 164 10.58 -17.97 14.35
N GLY A 165 11.88 -18.29 14.23
CA GLY A 165 12.45 -19.09 13.15
C GLY A 165 12.69 -18.33 11.84
N TYR A 166 12.52 -17.01 11.81
CA TYR A 166 12.88 -16.18 10.67
C TYR A 166 14.38 -15.90 10.65
N ILE A 167 15.02 -16.08 9.49
CA ILE A 167 16.43 -15.69 9.27
C ILE A 167 16.65 -14.95 7.95
N GLY A 168 15.58 -14.52 7.27
CA GLY A 168 15.61 -13.91 5.94
C GLY A 168 14.91 -14.76 4.88
N HIS A 169 15.31 -14.60 3.62
CA HIS A 169 14.69 -15.24 2.43
C HIS A 169 13.19 -14.94 2.28
N ASP A 170 12.75 -13.84 2.85
CA ASP A 170 11.39 -13.36 2.74
C ASP A 170 11.14 -12.71 1.39
N THR A 171 9.94 -12.85 0.85
CA THR A 171 9.49 -12.15 -0.35
C THR A 171 8.38 -11.19 0.02
N ILE A 172 8.14 -10.20 -0.83
CA ILE A 172 6.99 -9.31 -0.72
C ILE A 172 6.22 -9.31 -2.02
N GLU A 173 4.91 -9.28 -1.92
CA GLU A 173 4.04 -9.23 -3.09
C GLU A 173 2.77 -8.43 -2.80
N ARG A 174 2.16 -7.95 -3.87
CA ARG A 174 0.83 -7.35 -3.84
C ARG A 174 -0.20 -8.43 -4.16
N GLN A 175 -1.14 -8.66 -3.25
CA GLN A 175 -2.32 -9.49 -3.50
C GLN A 175 -3.58 -8.62 -3.39
N SER A 176 -4.15 -8.22 -4.54
CA SER A 176 -5.16 -7.14 -4.58
C SER A 176 -4.59 -5.84 -3.97
N GLU A 177 -5.22 -5.24 -2.96
CA GLU A 177 -4.64 -4.08 -2.23
C GLU A 177 -3.95 -4.46 -0.92
N MET A 178 -3.64 -5.75 -0.73
CA MET A 178 -2.88 -6.20 0.44
C MET A 178 -1.40 -6.29 0.10
N LEU A 179 -0.58 -5.82 1.03
CA LEU A 179 0.86 -6.08 1.03
C LEU A 179 1.12 -7.35 1.83
N VAL A 180 1.65 -8.37 1.16
CA VAL A 180 1.89 -9.69 1.73
C VAL A 180 3.40 -9.92 1.81
N ARG A 181 3.89 -10.35 2.97
CA ARG A 181 5.28 -10.75 3.19
C ARG A 181 5.31 -12.22 3.58
N THR A 182 6.13 -13.01 2.91
CA THR A 182 6.15 -14.46 3.05
C THR A 182 7.58 -14.95 3.25
N PHE A 183 7.83 -15.88 4.17
CA PHE A 183 9.18 -16.40 4.42
C PHE A 183 9.20 -17.83 4.95
N PRO A 184 10.26 -18.60 4.68
CA PRO A 184 10.44 -19.91 5.29
C PRO A 184 10.75 -19.81 6.80
N ILE A 185 10.23 -20.76 7.58
CA ILE A 185 10.56 -20.92 9.01
C ILE A 185 11.70 -21.94 9.14
N TYR A 186 12.76 -21.57 9.83
CA TYR A 186 13.90 -22.42 10.12
C TYR A 186 13.81 -23.04 11.51
N GLN A 187 14.13 -24.32 11.59
CA GLN A 187 14.32 -25.05 12.84
C GLN A 187 15.76 -24.93 13.33
N GLN A 188 16.00 -25.29 14.60
CA GLN A 188 17.31 -25.12 15.25
C GLN A 188 18.48 -25.84 14.53
N LYS A 189 18.19 -26.88 13.75
CA LYS A 189 19.20 -27.67 13.01
C LYS A 189 19.30 -27.31 11.53
N ASP A 190 18.45 -26.40 11.06
CA ASP A 190 18.41 -26.05 9.63
C ASP A 190 19.64 -25.22 9.27
N GLY A 191 20.22 -25.52 8.11
CA GLY A 191 21.20 -24.63 7.47
C GLY A 191 20.49 -23.44 6.85
N SER A 192 21.22 -22.34 6.60
CA SER A 192 20.65 -21.11 6.04
C SER A 192 20.00 -21.30 4.67
N SER A 193 20.40 -22.33 3.90
CA SER A 193 19.87 -22.66 2.58
C SER A 193 18.84 -23.79 2.57
N GLU A 194 18.54 -24.42 3.71
CA GLU A 194 17.73 -25.65 3.78
C GLU A 194 16.68 -25.56 4.90
N PRO A 195 15.69 -24.65 4.78
CA PRO A 195 14.59 -24.58 5.75
C PRO A 195 13.75 -25.86 5.69
N THR A 196 13.49 -26.47 6.84
CA THR A 196 12.61 -27.64 6.97
C THR A 196 11.26 -27.31 7.60
N GLY A 197 11.08 -26.09 8.10
CA GLY A 197 9.80 -25.61 8.59
C GLY A 197 8.83 -25.22 7.47
N GLN A 198 7.62 -24.86 7.87
CA GLN A 198 6.61 -24.34 6.95
C GLN A 198 6.94 -22.91 6.51
N THR A 199 6.22 -22.42 5.51
CA THR A 199 6.23 -21.01 5.12
C THR A 199 5.30 -20.21 6.02
N ARG A 200 5.77 -19.08 6.54
CA ARG A 200 4.93 -18.08 7.22
C ARG A 200 4.53 -16.99 6.23
N SER A 201 3.27 -16.56 6.30
CA SER A 201 2.76 -15.43 5.54
C SER A 201 2.15 -14.39 6.49
N LEU A 202 2.50 -13.13 6.24
CA LEU A 202 2.06 -11.96 6.99
C LEU A 202 1.42 -10.95 6.04
N ILE A 203 0.44 -10.20 6.55
CA ILE A 203 -0.17 -9.07 5.85
C ILE A 203 0.16 -7.79 6.61
N TRP A 204 0.48 -6.72 5.89
CA TRP A 204 0.63 -5.40 6.48
C TRP A 204 -0.72 -4.81 6.85
N ASP A 205 -0.88 -4.42 8.10
CA ASP A 205 -2.03 -3.67 8.58
C ASP A 205 -1.76 -2.18 8.44
N PHE A 206 -2.24 -1.56 7.37
CA PHE A 206 -2.08 -0.12 7.11
C PHE A 206 -2.70 0.77 8.18
N HIS A 207 -3.71 0.29 8.91
CA HIS A 207 -4.34 1.05 9.98
C HIS A 207 -3.50 1.05 11.26
N ASN A 208 -2.96 -0.12 11.62
CA ASN A 208 -2.20 -0.29 12.85
C ASN A 208 -0.68 -0.13 12.66
N GLY A 209 -0.19 0.00 11.43
CA GLY A 209 1.22 0.18 11.12
C GLY A 209 2.09 -1.02 11.53
N ARG A 210 1.61 -2.25 11.35
CA ARG A 210 2.35 -3.46 11.72
C ARG A 210 1.99 -4.67 10.88
N TRP A 211 2.91 -5.64 10.82
CA TRP A 211 2.61 -6.96 10.28
C TRP A 211 1.69 -7.76 11.21
N ARG A 212 0.76 -8.51 10.60
CA ARG A 212 -0.11 -9.48 11.29
C ARG A 212 -0.15 -10.81 10.51
N PRO A 213 -0.50 -11.94 11.15
CA PRO A 213 -0.67 -13.21 10.45
C PRO A 213 -1.63 -13.10 9.26
N ASP A 214 -1.29 -13.75 8.15
CA ASP A 214 -2.22 -13.90 7.03
C ASP A 214 -3.31 -14.93 7.40
N PRO A 215 -4.59 -14.53 7.54
CA PRO A 215 -5.67 -15.48 7.85
C PRO A 215 -5.97 -16.46 6.71
N ARG A 216 -5.44 -16.23 5.51
CA ARG A 216 -5.68 -17.06 4.32
C ARG A 216 -4.72 -18.25 4.24
N ALA A 217 -3.54 -18.13 4.85
CA ALA A 217 -2.49 -19.16 4.82
C ALA A 217 -2.83 -20.41 5.67
N GLN A 218 -3.92 -20.39 6.44
CA GLN A 218 -4.36 -21.51 7.28
C GLN A 218 -5.40 -22.44 6.60
N ARG A 219 -5.55 -22.36 5.27
CA ARG A 219 -6.49 -23.19 4.50
C ARG A 219 -5.80 -24.30 3.72
#